data_AF-A0A0W0E109-F1
#
_entry.id   AF-A0A0W0E109-F1
#
_cell.length_a   1.000
_cell.length_b   1.000
_cell.length_c   1.000
_cell.angle_alpha   90.00
_cell.angle_beta   90.00
_cell.angle_gamma   90.00
#
_symmetry.space_group_name_H-M   'P 1'
#
loop_
_entity.id
_entity.type
_entity.pdbx_description
1 polymer ?
#
loop_
_entity_poly.entity_id
_entity_poly.type
_entity_poly.pdbx_seq_one_letter_code
_entity_poly.pdbx_strand_id
1 'polypeptide(L)'
;MMYKVGVRSINSVRQLSRFRRWHELDLAEQHKFIHKFAENYRKRYPGSKTNLSFRGLMKDIDTYKDSPSVFGIFYNSICDNIDHGRDNGRFAHDSFRKLVLHRNDST
;
A
#
# COMPACT_ATOMS: atom_id res chain seq x y z
N MET A 1 -16.52 11.74 47.03
CA MET A 1 -16.28 10.76 45.95
C MET A 1 -15.11 11.24 45.10
N MET A 2 -13.98 10.53 45.11
CA MET A 2 -12.79 10.87 44.33
C MET A 2 -12.76 10.02 43.06
N TYR A 3 -12.65 10.65 41.89
CA TYR A 3 -12.46 9.94 40.62
C TYR A 3 -10.98 9.55 40.48
N LYS A 4 -10.71 8.25 40.26
CA LYS A 4 -9.38 7.76 39.88
C LYS A 4 -9.13 8.16 38.43
N VAL A 5 -8.19 9.07 38.22
CA VAL A 5 -7.67 9.41 36.89
C VAL A 5 -6.80 8.24 36.42
N GLY A 6 -7.35 7.42 35.53
CA GLY A 6 -6.61 6.35 34.87
C GLY A 6 -5.61 6.96 33.87
N VAL A 7 -4.34 6.99 34.24
CA VAL A 7 -3.25 7.30 33.32
C VAL A 7 -3.15 6.14 32.31
N ARG A 8 -3.66 6.35 31.09
CA ARG A 8 -3.42 5.43 29.98
C ARG A 8 -1.95 5.53 29.59
N SER A 9 -1.18 4.50 29.94
CA SER A 9 0.19 4.31 29.49
C SER A 9 0.23 4.30 27.96
N ILE A 10 0.81 5.35 27.38
CA ILE A 10 1.07 5.47 25.93
C ILE A 10 2.41 4.81 25.57
N ASN A 11 2.61 3.56 25.99
CA ASN A 11 3.64 2.72 25.39
C ASN A 11 3.14 2.17 24.05
N SER A 12 2.96 3.06 23.08
CA SER A 12 2.87 2.68 21.67
C SER A 12 4.28 2.35 21.21
N VAL A 13 4.74 1.14 21.53
CA VAL A 13 5.77 0.49 20.72
C VAL A 13 5.19 0.51 19.32
N ARG A 14 5.75 1.31 18.40
CA ARG A 14 5.36 1.28 16.99
C ARG A 14 5.46 -0.17 16.56
N GLN A 15 4.33 -0.88 16.49
CA GLN A 15 4.26 -2.20 15.89
C GLN A 15 4.76 -1.99 14.47
N LEU A 16 6.00 -2.41 14.22
CA LEU A 16 6.57 -2.37 12.89
C LEU A 16 5.68 -3.25 12.03
N SER A 17 5.13 -2.67 10.98
CA SER A 17 4.32 -3.40 10.01
C SER A 17 5.04 -4.67 9.57
N ARG A 18 4.28 -5.75 9.38
CA ARG A 18 4.83 -7.02 8.86
C ARG A 18 5.32 -6.87 7.42
N PHE A 19 4.95 -5.77 6.77
CA PHE A 19 5.27 -5.40 5.41
C PHE A 19 6.27 -4.24 5.38
N ARG A 20 7.14 -4.22 4.37
CA ARG A 20 7.92 -3.01 4.08
C ARG A 20 6.98 -1.90 3.66
N ARG A 21 7.20 -0.69 4.14
CA ARG A 21 6.48 0.53 3.74
C ARG A 21 7.04 1.05 2.42
N TRP A 22 6.26 1.90 1.74
CA TRP A 22 6.64 2.45 0.43
C TRP A 22 8.05 3.04 0.37
N HIS A 23 8.43 3.83 1.38
CA HIS A 23 9.74 4.48 1.44
C HIS A 23 10.91 3.50 1.69
N GLU A 24 10.61 2.25 2.06
CA GLU A 24 11.58 1.18 2.26
C GLU A 24 11.76 0.32 1.01
N LEU A 25 10.97 0.57 -0.05
CA LEU A 25 11.11 -0.10 -1.34
C LEU A 25 12.12 0.63 -2.22
N ASP A 26 12.94 -0.13 -2.93
CA ASP A 26 13.76 0.44 -3.99
C ASP A 26 12.91 0.84 -5.22
N LEU A 27 13.51 1.57 -6.16
CA LEU A 27 12.79 2.06 -7.32
C LEU A 27 12.23 0.92 -8.19
N ALA A 28 12.95 -0.18 -8.35
CA ALA A 28 12.51 -1.30 -9.17
C ALA A 28 11.31 -2.03 -8.51
N GLU A 29 11.32 -2.15 -7.19
CA GLU A 29 10.20 -2.69 -6.40
C GLU A 29 8.97 -1.79 -6.49
N GLN A 30 9.17 -0.47 -6.39
CA GLN A 30 8.10 0.51 -6.56
C GLN A 30 7.48 0.42 -7.97
N HIS A 31 8.31 0.41 -9.03
CA HIS A 31 7.86 0.25 -10.42
C HIS A 31 7.11 -1.06 -10.62
N LYS A 32 7.65 -2.16 -10.11
CA LYS A 32 7.01 -3.48 -10.17
C LYS A 32 5.64 -3.47 -9.49
N PHE A 33 5.52 -2.83 -8.33
CA PHE A 33 4.24 -2.65 -7.67
C PHE A 33 3.27 -1.85 -8.53
N ILE A 34 3.69 -0.68 -9.04
CA ILE A 34 2.86 0.21 -9.86
C ILE A 34 2.26 -0.53 -11.05
N HIS A 35 3.11 -1.21 -11.84
CA HIS A 35 2.69 -1.96 -13.02
C HIS A 35 1.69 -3.06 -12.67
N LYS A 36 2.01 -3.90 -11.67
CA LYS A 36 1.12 -4.99 -11.25
C LYS A 36 -0.18 -4.49 -10.65
N PHE A 37 -0.13 -3.41 -9.88
CA PHE A 37 -1.30 -2.80 -9.26
C PHE A 37 -2.28 -2.28 -10.32
N ALA A 38 -1.79 -1.51 -11.28
CA ALA A 38 -2.62 -0.98 -12.36
C ALA A 38 -3.19 -2.10 -13.25
N GLU A 39 -2.39 -3.12 -13.57
CA GLU A 39 -2.87 -4.28 -14.33
C GLU A 39 -3.96 -5.05 -13.58
N ASN A 40 -3.74 -5.35 -12.30
CA ASN A 40 -4.71 -6.03 -11.45
C ASN A 40 -6.01 -5.21 -11.30
N TYR A 41 -5.87 -3.90 -11.10
CA TYR A 41 -7.00 -3.00 -10.99
C TYR A 41 -7.82 -2.97 -12.29
N ARG A 42 -7.17 -2.89 -13.45
CA ARG A 42 -7.83 -2.93 -14.77
C ARG A 42 -8.59 -4.25 -14.98
N LYS A 43 -8.00 -5.39 -14.61
CA LYS A 43 -8.66 -6.70 -14.71
C LYS A 43 -9.91 -6.76 -13.83
N ARG A 44 -9.84 -6.21 -12.62
CA ARG A 44 -10.95 -6.25 -11.65
C ARG A 44 -12.04 -5.22 -11.96
N TYR A 45 -11.67 -4.06 -12.49
CA TYR A 45 -12.56 -2.93 -12.75
C TYR A 45 -12.37 -2.38 -14.17
N PRO A 46 -12.68 -3.16 -15.22
CA PRO A 46 -12.35 -2.81 -16.61
C PRO A 46 -12.98 -1.48 -17.08
N GLY A 47 -14.20 -1.17 -16.63
CA GLY A 47 -14.91 0.07 -16.97
C GLY A 47 -14.58 1.29 -16.09
N SER A 48 -13.65 1.18 -15.13
CA SER A 48 -13.36 2.29 -14.22
C SER A 48 -12.59 3.41 -14.93
N LYS A 49 -13.09 4.65 -14.86
CA LYS A 49 -12.36 5.84 -15.34
C LYS A 49 -10.98 6.00 -14.68
N THR A 50 -10.80 5.45 -13.48
CA THR A 50 -9.52 5.40 -12.76
C THR A 50 -8.41 4.73 -13.60
N ASN A 51 -8.75 3.80 -14.50
CA ASN A 51 -7.78 3.19 -15.41
C ASN A 51 -7.10 4.23 -16.32
N LEU A 52 -7.83 5.26 -16.75
CA LEU A 52 -7.27 6.36 -17.55
C LEU A 52 -6.30 7.19 -16.72
N SER A 53 -6.66 7.47 -15.47
CA SER A 53 -5.80 8.18 -14.52
C SER A 53 -4.50 7.40 -14.24
N PHE A 54 -4.59 6.09 -13.99
CA PHE A 54 -3.40 5.26 -13.80
C PHE A 54 -2.51 5.22 -15.04
N ARG A 55 -3.10 5.12 -16.24
CA ARG A 55 -2.33 5.19 -17.48
C ARG A 55 -1.58 6.51 -17.64
N GLY A 56 -2.20 7.63 -17.24
CA GLY A 56 -1.56 8.95 -17.25
C GLY A 56 -0.43 9.06 -16.23
N LEU A 57 -0.64 8.56 -15.02
CA LEU A 57 0.35 8.58 -13.94
C LEU A 57 1.54 7.66 -14.20
N MET A 58 1.33 6.54 -14.90
CA MET A 58 2.38 5.59 -15.27
C MET A 58 3.14 6.00 -16.53
N LYS A 59 2.75 7.10 -17.17
CA LYS A 59 3.39 7.53 -18.40
C LYS A 59 4.86 7.87 -18.11
N ASP A 60 5.76 7.21 -18.83
CA ASP A 60 7.20 7.45 -18.79
C ASP A 60 7.90 7.24 -17.42
N ILE A 61 7.28 6.50 -16.48
CA ILE A 61 7.87 6.25 -15.14
C ILE A 61 9.20 5.49 -15.23
N ASP A 62 9.31 4.55 -16.17
CA ASP A 62 10.53 3.77 -16.39
C ASP A 62 11.62 4.63 -17.04
N THR A 63 11.22 5.60 -17.87
CA THR A 63 12.12 6.52 -18.59
C THR A 63 12.73 7.55 -17.65
N TYR A 64 11.92 8.16 -16.78
CA TYR A 64 12.36 9.24 -15.89
C TYR A 64 12.83 8.77 -14.52
N LYS A 65 12.87 7.45 -14.28
CA LYS A 65 13.14 6.87 -12.95
C LYS A 65 12.23 7.47 -11.87
N ASP A 66 10.99 7.78 -12.25
CA ASP A 66 10.02 8.44 -11.39
C ASP A 66 9.12 7.41 -10.72
N SER A 67 8.62 7.72 -9.53
CA SER A 67 7.74 6.86 -8.77
C SER A 67 6.61 7.69 -8.17
N PRO A 68 5.46 7.79 -8.86
CA PRO A 68 4.39 8.69 -8.46
C PRO A 68 3.89 8.36 -7.04
N SER A 69 4.04 9.32 -6.12
CA SER A 69 3.80 9.11 -4.68
C SER A 69 2.37 8.64 -4.34
N VAL A 70 1.41 8.89 -5.23
CA VAL A 70 0.04 8.39 -5.11
C VAL A 70 -0.03 6.86 -5.01
N PHE A 71 0.86 6.14 -5.70
CA PHE A 71 0.93 4.68 -5.58
C PHE A 71 1.48 4.25 -4.22
N GLY A 72 2.34 5.05 -3.60
CA GLY A 72 2.79 4.84 -2.23
C GLY A 72 1.67 4.96 -1.20
N ILE A 73 0.68 5.82 -1.44
CA ILE A 73 -0.53 5.91 -0.60
C ILE A 73 -1.34 4.61 -0.71
N PHE A 74 -1.56 4.10 -1.93
CA PHE A 74 -2.28 2.85 -2.13
C PHE A 74 -1.54 1.66 -1.52
N TYR A 75 -0.23 1.59 -1.74
CA TYR A 75 0.63 0.56 -1.18
C TYR A 75 0.52 0.51 0.35
N ASN A 76 0.75 1.65 1.02
CA ASN A 76 0.70 1.70 2.48
C ASN A 76 -0.71 1.41 3.01
N SER A 77 -1.77 1.84 2.31
CA SER A 77 -3.14 1.53 2.69
C SER A 77 -3.43 0.02 2.61
N ILE A 78 -2.88 -0.70 1.62
CA ILE A 78 -3.00 -2.16 1.55
C ILE A 78 -2.29 -2.81 2.74
N CYS A 79 -1.04 -2.40 3.05
CA CYS A 79 -0.31 -2.90 4.23
C CYS A 79 -1.13 -2.66 5.51
N ASP A 80 -1.65 -1.45 5.71
CA ASP A 80 -2.46 -1.11 6.88
C ASP A 80 -3.73 -1.95 6.96
N ASN A 81 -4.40 -2.17 5.83
CA ASN A 81 -5.60 -3.01 5.82
C ASN A 81 -5.26 -4.46 6.22
N ILE A 82 -4.13 -5.00 5.79
CA ILE A 82 -3.72 -6.35 6.17
C ILE A 82 -3.34 -6.41 7.65
N ASP A 83 -2.49 -5.49 8.13
CA ASP A 83 -2.03 -5.47 9.53
C ASP A 83 -3.20 -5.31 10.52
N HIS A 84 -4.21 -4.52 10.17
CA HIS A 84 -5.39 -4.29 11.02
C HIS A 84 -6.54 -5.28 10.74
N GLY A 85 -6.34 -6.28 9.88
CA GLY A 85 -7.38 -7.26 9.53
C GLY A 85 -8.62 -6.65 8.86
N ARG A 86 -8.48 -5.49 8.20
CA ARG A 86 -9.57 -4.83 7.48
C ARG A 86 -9.77 -5.51 6.13
N ASP A 87 -10.98 -5.98 5.90
CA ASP A 87 -11.45 -6.60 4.67
C ASP A 87 -12.42 -5.71 3.88
N ASN A 88 -12.65 -4.49 4.37
CA ASN A 88 -13.52 -3.51 3.73
C ASN A 88 -12.75 -2.59 2.79
N GLY A 89 -13.28 -2.39 1.58
CA GLY A 89 -12.78 -1.40 0.62
C GLY A 89 -12.31 -2.00 -0.70
N ARG A 90 -12.01 -1.12 -1.66
CA ARG A 90 -11.69 -1.51 -3.06
C ARG A 90 -10.42 -2.35 -3.19
N PHE A 91 -9.48 -2.23 -2.25
CA PHE A 91 -8.19 -2.93 -2.27
C PHE A 91 -8.10 -4.07 -1.25
N ALA A 92 -9.22 -4.44 -0.60
CA ALA A 92 -9.23 -5.53 0.36
C ALA A 92 -9.14 -6.92 -0.29
N HIS A 93 -9.44 -7.02 -1.60
CA HIS A 93 -9.38 -8.26 -2.35
C HIS A 93 -7.96 -8.86 -2.33
N ASP A 94 -7.87 -10.18 -2.20
CA ASP A 94 -6.62 -10.94 -2.06
C ASP A 94 -5.60 -10.66 -3.17
N SER A 95 -6.08 -10.38 -4.39
CA SER A 95 -5.20 -10.02 -5.52
C SER A 95 -4.37 -8.74 -5.28
N PHE A 96 -4.86 -7.79 -4.47
CA PHE A 96 -4.08 -6.62 -4.07
C PHE A 96 -3.15 -6.91 -2.90
N ARG A 97 -3.58 -7.77 -1.96
CA ARG A 97 -2.77 -8.17 -0.80
C ARG A 97 -1.49 -8.89 -1.20
N LYS A 98 -1.53 -9.66 -2.29
CA LYS A 98 -0.36 -10.35 -2.86
C LYS A 98 0.69 -9.42 -3.51
N LEU A 99 0.42 -8.11 -3.58
CA LEU A 99 1.32 -7.15 -4.22
C LEU A 99 2.28 -6.46 -3.23
N VAL A 100 2.02 -6.56 -1.92
CA VAL A 100 2.88 -5.95 -0.90
C VAL A 100 3.99 -6.92 -0.49
N LEU A 101 5.16 -6.37 -0.14
CA LEU A 101 6.35 -7.16 0.20
C LEU A 101 6.47 -7.32 1.71
N HIS A 102 6.67 -8.54 2.19
CA HIS A 102 6.95 -8.74 3.61
C HIS A 102 8.33 -8.16 3.95
N ARG A 103 8.47 -7.74 5.21
CA ARG A 103 9.76 -7.29 5.74
C ARG A 103 10.83 -8.39 5.74
N ASN A 104 10.41 -9.65 5.84
CA ASN A 104 11.30 -10.81 5.88
C ASN A 104 11.52 -11.47 4.51
N ASP A 105 10.88 -10.97 3.44
CA ASP A 105 11.24 -11.36 2.08
C ASP A 105 12.55 -10.64 1.70
N SER A 106 13.67 -11.15 2.21
CA SER A 106 14.99 -10.81 1.70
C SER A 106 15.14 -11.50 0.35
N THR A 107 15.29 -10.71 -0.72
CA THR A 107 15.73 -11.21 -2.03
C THR A 107 17.24 -11.17 -2.07
#